data_AF-A0A1G9V3U8-F1
#
_entry.id   AF-A0A1G9V3U8-F1
#
_cell.length_a   1.000
_cell.length_b   1.000
_cell.length_c   1.000
_cell.angle_alpha   90.00
_cell.angle_beta   90.00
_cell.angle_gamma   90.00
#
_symmetry.space_group_name_H-M   'P 1'
#
loop_
_entity.id
_entity.type
_entity.pdbx_description
1 polymer ?
#
loop_
_entity_poly.entity_id
_entity_poly.type
_entity_poly.pdbx_seq_one_letter_code
_entity_poly.pdbx_strand_id
1 'polypeptide(L)'
;MFGTKESKEAKRQEKEQKEVQKFLEKYQLEDISEKDLVVLKRIANDLAGNGFFKAGMALSFAKAEEQAKVSYLSALVEQNWMIIRKLDEISKKLDR
;
A
#
# COMPACT_ATOMS: atom_id res chain seq x y z
N MET A 1 -19.99 21.32 16.83
CA MET A 1 -20.95 20.25 16.46
C MET A 1 -20.20 18.94 16.34
N PHE A 2 -20.52 17.94 17.17
CA PHE A 2 -19.97 16.60 17.04
C PHE A 2 -20.62 15.95 15.80
N GLY A 3 -19.80 15.64 14.78
CA GLY A 3 -20.27 14.88 13.62
C GLY A 3 -20.84 13.52 14.08
N THR A 4 -22.02 13.18 13.56
CA THR A 4 -22.68 11.89 13.76
C THR A 4 -21.74 10.74 13.40
N LYS A 5 -21.89 9.58 14.06
CA LYS A 5 -21.02 8.41 13.83
C LYS A 5 -20.92 8.03 12.35
N GLU A 6 -22.04 8.09 11.63
CA GLU A 6 -22.12 7.85 10.18
C GLU A 6 -21.27 8.84 9.36
N SER A 7 -21.24 10.13 9.74
CA SER A 7 -20.40 11.14 9.10
C SER A 7 -18.90 10.88 9.29
N LYS A 8 -18.51 10.28 10.42
CA LYS A 8 -17.12 9.91 10.70
C LYS A 8 -16.70 8.65 9.95
N GLU A 9 -17.60 7.66 9.83
CA GLU A 9 -17.35 6.44 9.07
C GLU A 9 -17.25 6.69 7.57
N ALA A 10 -18.16 7.50 7.00
CA ALA A 10 -18.09 7.87 5.58
C ALA A 10 -16.78 8.61 5.24
N LYS A 11 -16.34 9.56 6.10
CA LYS A 11 -15.06 10.26 5.93
C LYS A 11 -13.85 9.34 6.05
N ARG A 12 -13.94 8.28 6.85
CA ARG A 12 -12.87 7.30 7.01
C ARG A 12 -12.75 6.43 5.76
N GLN A 13 -13.87 5.93 5.25
CA GLN A 13 -13.90 5.16 4.00
C GLN A 13 -13.41 5.98 2.80
N GLU A 14 -13.81 7.25 2.70
CA GLU A 14 -13.34 8.14 1.62
C GLU A 14 -11.82 8.38 1.68
N LYS A 15 -11.27 8.52 2.90
CA LYS A 15 -9.81 8.62 3.09
C LYS A 15 -9.11 7.32 2.70
N GLU A 16 -9.61 6.18 3.15
CA GLU A 16 -9.04 4.86 2.81
C GLU A 16 -9.05 4.64 1.29
N GLN A 17 -10.14 4.99 0.60
CA GLN A 17 -10.20 4.92 -0.86
C GLN A 17 -9.19 5.85 -1.54
N LYS A 18 -9.02 7.08 -1.05
CA LYS A 18 -8.01 8.01 -1.59
C LYS A 18 -6.59 7.52 -1.40
N GLU A 19 -6.28 6.92 -0.25
CA GLU A 19 -4.93 6.36 0.00
C GLU A 19 -4.65 5.14 -0.87
N VAL A 20 -5.65 4.29 -1.09
CA VAL A 20 -5.56 3.19 -2.08
C VAL A 20 -5.33 3.75 -3.48
N GLN A 21 -6.05 4.79 -3.90
CA GLN A 21 -5.90 5.37 -5.23
C GLN A 21 -4.49 5.92 -5.45
N LYS A 22 -3.97 6.70 -4.49
CA LYS A 22 -2.58 7.20 -4.53
C LYS A 22 -1.57 6.06 -4.58
N PHE A 23 -1.85 4.96 -3.89
CA PHE A 23 -0.98 3.79 -3.88
C PHE A 23 -0.92 3.13 -5.27
N LEU A 24 -2.07 2.91 -5.90
CA LEU A 24 -2.14 2.34 -7.26
C LEU A 24 -1.40 3.23 -8.25
N GLU A 25 -1.59 4.55 -8.19
CA GLU A 25 -0.87 5.53 -9.01
C GLU A 25 0.65 5.49 -8.77
N LYS A 26 1.07 5.44 -7.50
CA LYS A 26 2.50 5.39 -7.14
C LYS A 26 3.21 4.18 -7.76
N TYR A 27 2.53 3.04 -7.83
CA TYR A 27 3.11 1.80 -8.36
C TYR A 27 2.70 1.49 -9.81
N GLN A 28 1.92 2.38 -10.44
CA GLN A 28 1.42 2.23 -11.81
C GLN A 28 0.63 0.92 -11.99
N LEU A 29 -0.37 0.72 -11.13
CA LEU A 29 -1.23 -0.47 -11.06
C LEU A 29 -2.70 -0.15 -11.37
N GLU A 30 -2.95 0.91 -12.16
CA GLU A 30 -4.30 1.41 -12.46
C GLU A 30 -5.13 0.43 -13.30
N ASP A 31 -4.46 -0.36 -14.16
CA ASP A 31 -5.10 -1.28 -15.09
C ASP A 31 -5.19 -2.73 -14.55
N ILE A 32 -5.04 -2.93 -13.24
CA ILE A 32 -5.09 -4.27 -12.65
C ILE A 32 -6.52 -4.82 -12.58
N SER A 33 -6.68 -6.14 -12.67
CA SER A 33 -7.99 -6.79 -12.59
C SER A 33 -8.71 -6.49 -11.25
N GLU A 34 -10.04 -6.47 -11.26
CA GLU A 34 -10.83 -6.25 -10.03
C GLU A 34 -10.54 -7.30 -8.94
N LYS A 35 -10.25 -8.55 -9.34
CA LYS A 35 -9.92 -9.63 -8.39
C LYS A 35 -8.60 -9.37 -7.68
N ASP A 36 -7.58 -8.95 -8.44
CA ASP A 36 -6.27 -8.64 -7.89
C ASP A 36 -6.33 -7.34 -7.07
N LEU A 37 -7.13 -6.36 -7.50
CA LEU A 37 -7.36 -5.11 -6.78
C LEU A 37 -7.84 -5.33 -5.34
N VAL A 38 -8.67 -6.34 -5.08
CA VAL A 38 -9.11 -6.70 -3.71
C VAL A 38 -7.92 -7.14 -2.86
N VAL A 39 -7.05 -7.99 -3.40
CA VAL A 39 -5.83 -8.44 -2.72
C VAL A 39 -4.88 -7.27 -2.50
N LEU A 40 -4.74 -6.40 -3.50
CA LEU A 40 -3.87 -5.23 -3.42
C LEU A 40 -4.32 -4.24 -2.35
N LYS A 41 -5.62 -3.97 -2.26
CA LYS A 41 -6.21 -3.11 -1.23
C LYS A 41 -5.87 -3.59 0.17
N ARG A 42 -5.95 -4.91 0.40
CA ARG A 42 -5.58 -5.51 1.68
C ARG A 42 -4.09 -5.30 1.98
N ILE A 43 -3.21 -5.58 1.02
CA ILE A 43 -1.76 -5.41 1.20
C ILE A 43 -1.42 -3.92 1.44
N ALA A 44 -2.01 -3.00 0.68
CA ALA A 44 -1.79 -1.57 0.84
C ALA A 44 -2.22 -1.07 2.23
N ASN A 45 -3.35 -1.55 2.74
CA ASN A 45 -3.81 -1.25 4.10
C ASN A 45 -2.86 -1.80 5.17
N ASP A 46 -2.38 -3.04 5.02
CA ASP A 46 -1.41 -3.64 5.94
C ASP A 46 -0.08 -2.86 5.93
N LEU A 47 0.33 -2.35 4.76
CA LEU A 47 1.55 -1.54 4.59
C LEU A 47 1.40 -0.08 5.07
N ALA A 48 0.21 0.51 4.99
CA ALA A 48 -0.03 1.86 5.50
C ALA A 48 0.27 1.96 7.01
N GLY A 49 -0.02 0.90 7.77
CA GLY A 49 0.39 0.76 9.18
C GLY A 49 1.91 0.72 9.38
N ASN A 50 2.64 0.11 8.44
CA ASN A 50 4.10 0.06 8.47
C ASN A 50 4.76 1.43 8.24
N GLY A 51 4.13 2.35 7.52
CA GLY A 51 4.64 3.71 7.33
C GLY A 51 4.69 4.49 8.65
N PHE A 52 3.61 4.45 9.42
CA PHE A 52 3.56 5.02 10.77
C PHE A 52 4.51 4.32 11.74
N PHE A 53 4.62 2.99 11.65
CA PHE A 53 5.57 2.22 12.45
C PHE A 53 7.03 2.62 12.16
N LYS A 54 7.41 2.75 10.88
CA LYS A 54 8.73 3.22 10.46
C LYS A 54 9.04 4.62 10.97
N ALA A 55 8.10 5.55 10.83
CA ALA A 55 8.25 6.90 11.34
C ALA A 55 8.42 6.92 12.86
N GLY A 56 7.61 6.14 13.59
CA GLY A 56 7.76 5.97 15.04
C GLY A 56 9.10 5.36 15.45
N MET A 57 9.61 4.41 14.68
CA MET A 57 10.90 3.76 14.92
C MET A 57 12.10 4.69 14.65
N ALA A 58 12.01 5.53 13.62
CA ALA A 58 13.00 6.58 13.35
C ALA A 58 13.02 7.62 14.49
N LEU A 59 11.85 7.99 15.03
CA LEU A 59 11.72 8.93 16.14
C LEU A 59 12.13 8.34 17.50
N SER A 60 12.06 7.01 17.68
CA SER A 60 12.39 6.34 18.94
C SER A 60 13.87 6.01 19.12
N PHE A 61 14.75 6.50 18.23
CA PHE A 61 16.17 6.15 18.20
C PHE A 61 16.41 4.63 18.19
N ALA A 62 15.58 3.87 17.48
CA ALA A 62 15.80 2.43 17.32
C ALA A 62 17.21 2.16 16.80
N LYS A 63 17.79 1.03 17.22
CA LYS A 63 19.14 0.63 16.80
C LYS A 63 19.27 0.64 15.28
N ALA A 64 20.43 1.04 14.78
CA ALA A 64 20.69 1.12 13.34
C ALA A 64 20.46 -0.22 12.61
N GLU A 65 20.68 -1.34 13.29
CA GLU A 65 20.40 -2.69 12.76
C GLU A 65 18.90 -2.91 12.49
N GLU A 66 18.04 -2.57 13.45
CA GLU A 66 16.58 -2.65 13.30
C GLU A 66 16.07 -1.70 12.21
N GLN A 67 16.64 -0.50 12.11
CA GLN A 67 16.32 0.41 11.00
C GLN A 67 16.71 -0.18 9.64
N ALA A 68 17.89 -0.79 9.52
CA ALA A 68 18.34 -1.44 8.30
C ALA A 68 17.44 -2.61 7.89
N LYS A 69 17.05 -3.49 8.84
CA LYS A 69 16.12 -4.61 8.59
C LYS A 69 14.80 -4.12 8.01
N VAL A 70 14.22 -3.07 8.60
CA VAL A 70 12.95 -2.51 8.12
C VAL A 70 13.11 -1.87 6.75
N SER A 71 14.22 -1.18 6.48
CA SER A 71 14.54 -0.64 5.14
C SER A 71 14.64 -1.76 4.10
N TYR A 72 15.31 -2.87 4.39
CA TYR A 72 15.38 -4.01 3.48
C TYR A 72 14.01 -4.63 3.21
N LEU A 73 13.20 -4.85 4.26
CA LEU A 73 11.83 -5.34 4.10
C LEU A 73 10.98 -4.38 3.24
N SER A 74 11.21 -3.08 3.36
CA SER A 74 10.56 -2.07 2.51
C SER A 74 10.92 -2.26 1.04
N ALA A 75 12.21 -2.41 0.74
CA ALA A 75 12.70 -2.62 -0.61
C ALA A 75 12.16 -3.93 -1.22
N LEU A 76 12.05 -5.01 -0.43
CA LEU A 76 11.45 -6.27 -0.89
C LEU A 76 9.97 -6.12 -1.23
N VAL A 77 9.22 -5.37 -0.42
CA VAL A 77 7.81 -5.08 -0.72
C VAL A 77 7.70 -4.28 -2.02
N GLU A 78 8.51 -3.25 -2.22
CA GLU A 78 8.53 -2.47 -3.47
C GLU A 78 8.92 -3.34 -4.69
N GLN A 79 9.88 -4.24 -4.53
CA GLN A 79 10.24 -5.22 -5.57
C GLN A 79 9.07 -6.14 -5.92
N ASN A 80 8.34 -6.65 -4.93
CA ASN A 80 7.16 -7.51 -5.17
C ASN A 80 6.10 -6.79 -6.01
N TRP A 81 5.90 -5.50 -5.79
CA TRP A 81 4.99 -4.69 -6.60
C TRP A 81 5.43 -4.57 -8.05
N MET A 82 6.73 -4.36 -8.29
CA MET A 82 7.26 -4.36 -9.65
C MET A 82 7.09 -5.72 -10.35
N ILE A 83 7.24 -6.83 -9.61
CA ILE A 83 7.01 -8.18 -10.14
C ILE A 83 5.54 -8.35 -10.55
N ILE A 84 4.59 -7.98 -9.68
CA ILE A 84 3.15 -8.05 -9.98
C ILE A 84 2.83 -7.29 -11.26
N ARG A 85 3.31 -6.05 -11.39
CA ARG A 85 3.11 -5.25 -12.61
C ARG A 85 3.68 -5.93 -13.86
N LYS A 86 4.86 -6.53 -13.76
CA LYS A 86 5.48 -7.23 -14.89
C LYS A 86 4.75 -8.51 -15.28
N LEU A 87 4.20 -9.25 -14.31
CA LEU A 87 3.37 -10.41 -14.58
C LEU A 87 2.06 -10.01 -15.28
N ASP A 88 1.41 -8.93 -14.85
CA ASP A 88 0.22 -8.38 -15.51
C ASP A 88 0.51 -7.94 -16.95
N GLU A 89 1.61 -7.20 -17.18
CA GLU A 89 2.07 -6.82 -18.53
C GLU A 89 2.32 -8.03 -19.44
N ILE A 90 2.86 -9.12 -18.89
CA ILE A 90 3.11 -10.36 -19.63
C ILE A 90 1.79 -11.05 -19.96
N SER A 91 0.88 -11.20 -18.99
CA SER A 91 -0.42 -11.84 -19.20
C SER A 91 -1.20 -11.17 -20.32
N LYS A 92 -1.31 -9.84 -20.30
CA LYS A 92 -2.00 -9.04 -21.33
C LYS A 92 -1.40 -9.19 -22.74
N LYS A 93 -0.11 -9.54 -22.84
CA LYS A 93 0.56 -9.82 -24.13
C LYS A 93 0.33 -11.24 -24.62
N LEU A 94 0.12 -12.19 -23.71
CA LEU A 94 -0.12 -13.61 -24.02
C LEU A 94 -1.59 -13.89 -24.36
N ASP A 95 -2.53 -13.10 -23.85
CA ASP A 95 -3.96 -13.21 -24.18
C ASP A 95 -4.33 -12.61 -25.56
N ARG A 96 -3.34 -12.43 -26.45
CA ARG A 96 -3.50 -11.98 -27.85
C ARG A 96 -3.12 -13.09 -28.82
#